data_AF-A0A415GAL6-F1
#
_entry.id   AF-A0A415GAL6-F1
#
_cell.length_a   1.000
_cell.length_b   1.000
_cell.length_c   1.000
_cell.angle_alpha   90.00
_cell.angle_beta   90.00
_cell.angle_gamma   90.00
#
_symmetry.space_group_name_H-M   'P 1'
#
loop_
_entity.id
_entity.type
_entity.pdbx_description
1 polymer ?
#
loop_
_entity_poly.entity_id
_entity_poly.type
_entity_poly.pdbx_seq_one_letter_code
_entity_poly.pdbx_strand_id
1 'polypeptide(L)'
;MERNVKFEEKERTIKELNNCVIALQAENQGLRAKYEQVTEIPLIYYGVEDELYKGEIKNQILECNEITGAVDKKRKDIKRILKGYTKVGDSLKCDLKAYGFAIEKEGRHYKLIYKGDSRYLFTMAASGSDSQHGGGILSVEIIRDML
;
A
#
# COMPACT_ATOMS: atom_id res chain seq x y z
N MET A 1 -68.29 32.20 14.79
CA MET A 1 -67.40 31.97 15.95
C MET A 1 -66.10 31.27 15.54
N GLU A 2 -66.12 30.18 14.77
CA GLU A 2 -64.91 29.42 14.39
C GLU A 2 -63.79 30.23 13.69
N ARG A 3 -64.13 31.23 12.86
CA ARG A 3 -63.13 32.09 12.20
C ARG A 3 -62.32 32.95 13.18
N ASN A 4 -62.92 33.35 14.31
CA ASN A 4 -62.24 34.17 15.31
C ASN A 4 -61.31 33.30 16.19
N VAL A 5 -61.74 32.08 16.51
CA VAL A 5 -60.90 31.12 17.24
C VAL A 5 -59.64 30.78 16.44
N LYS A 6 -59.78 30.50 15.14
CA LYS A 6 -58.64 30.27 14.24
C LYS A 6 -57.75 31.50 14.06
N PHE A 7 -58.28 32.71 14.25
CA PHE A 7 -57.51 33.94 14.17
C PHE A 7 -56.67 34.15 15.43
N GLU A 8 -57.26 33.93 16.61
CA GLU A 8 -56.55 34.00 17.89
C GLU A 8 -55.44 32.94 18.02
N GLU A 9 -55.69 31.71 17.54
CA GLU A 9 -54.66 30.66 17.47
C GLU A 9 -53.47 31.11 16.62
N LYS A 10 -53.73 31.71 15.45
CA LYS A 10 -52.67 32.22 14.58
C LYS A 10 -51.89 33.36 15.24
N GLU A 11 -52.55 34.28 15.93
CA GLU A 11 -51.85 35.33 16.67
C GLU A 11 -50.97 34.78 17.78
N ARG A 12 -51.43 33.72 18.47
CA ARG A 12 -50.63 33.02 19.48
C ARG A 12 -49.39 32.38 18.85
N THR A 13 -49.56 31.67 17.74
CA THR A 13 -48.46 31.07 16.98
C THR A 13 -47.47 32.12 16.49
N ILE A 14 -47.94 33.26 15.96
CA ILE A 14 -47.07 34.36 15.53
C ILE A 14 -46.22 34.90 16.70
N LYS A 15 -46.82 35.06 17.88
CA LYS A 15 -46.08 35.50 19.08
C LYS A 15 -45.03 34.49 19.50
N GLU A 16 -45.37 33.21 19.51
CA GLU A 16 -44.44 32.13 19.85
C GLU A 16 -43.27 32.05 18.87
N LEU A 17 -43.54 32.11 17.56
CA LEU A 17 -42.49 32.14 16.54
C LEU A 17 -41.60 33.36 16.68
N ASN A 18 -42.16 34.55 16.94
CA ASN A 18 -41.37 35.75 17.12
C ASN A 18 -40.42 35.64 18.33
N ASN A 19 -40.88 35.07 19.44
CA ASN A 19 -40.04 34.83 20.62
C ASN A 19 -38.91 33.85 20.30
N CYS A 20 -39.19 32.77 19.57
CA CYS A 20 -38.17 31.82 19.11
C CYS A 20 -37.16 32.48 18.17
N VAL A 21 -37.60 33.33 17.23
CA VAL A 21 -36.72 34.05 16.31
C VAL A 21 -35.77 34.97 17.09
N ILE A 22 -36.26 35.70 18.08
CA ILE A 22 -35.43 36.58 18.92
C ILE A 22 -34.39 35.76 19.69
N ALA A 23 -34.79 34.62 20.28
CA ALA A 23 -33.87 33.75 21.00
C ALA A 23 -32.77 33.18 20.09
N LEU A 24 -33.15 32.70 18.90
CA LEU A 24 -32.20 32.18 17.90
C LEU A 24 -31.28 33.28 17.36
N GLN A 25 -31.78 34.51 17.21
CA GLN A 25 -30.94 35.64 16.80
C GLN A 25 -29.91 35.98 17.88
N ALA A 26 -30.30 35.98 19.16
CA ALA A 26 -29.38 36.21 20.28
C ALA A 26 -28.31 35.10 20.36
N GLU A 27 -28.72 33.84 20.19
CA GLU A 27 -27.79 32.70 20.15
C GLU A 27 -26.80 32.81 19.00
N ASN A 28 -27.28 33.10 17.79
CA ASN A 28 -26.44 33.29 16.61
C ASN A 28 -25.46 34.45 16.77
N GLN A 29 -25.89 35.55 17.38
CA GLN A 29 -25.00 36.67 17.70
C GLN A 29 -23.91 36.24 18.69
N GLY A 30 -24.26 35.48 19.72
CA GLY A 30 -23.29 34.94 20.68
C GLY A 30 -22.30 33.97 20.04
N LEU A 31 -22.75 33.09 19.13
CA LEU A 31 -21.89 32.18 18.39
C LEU A 31 -20.93 32.92 17.46
N ARG A 32 -21.41 33.96 16.76
CA ARG A 32 -20.57 34.81 15.90
C ARG A 32 -19.51 35.55 16.71
N ALA A 33 -19.86 36.11 17.86
CA ALA A 33 -18.89 36.76 18.73
C ALA A 33 -17.82 35.77 19.25
N LYS A 34 -18.20 34.53 19.58
CA LYS A 34 -17.24 33.46 19.93
C LYS A 34 -16.33 33.12 18.74
N TYR A 35 -16.90 32.99 17.54
CA TYR A 35 -16.14 32.69 16.32
C TYR A 35 -15.14 33.81 15.97
N GLU A 36 -15.55 35.08 16.10
CA GLU A 36 -14.69 36.24 15.88
C GLU A 36 -13.58 36.37 16.95
N GLN A 37 -13.82 35.89 18.18
CA GLN A 37 -12.80 35.82 19.23
C GLN A 37 -11.82 34.66 19.05
N VAL A 38 -12.18 33.60 18.32
CA VAL A 38 -11.25 32.53 17.96
C VAL A 38 -10.28 33.06 16.92
N THR A 39 -9.18 33.67 17.40
CA THR A 39 -8.03 34.08 16.59
C THR A 39 -7.10 32.92 16.23
N GLU A 40 -7.36 31.73 16.78
CA GLU A 40 -6.58 30.54 16.48
C GLU A 40 -6.92 30.04 15.08
N ILE A 41 -5.97 30.22 14.17
CA ILE A 41 -5.86 29.47 12.93
C ILE A 41 -6.11 28.00 13.30
N PRO A 42 -7.10 27.30 12.68
CA PRO A 42 -7.32 25.90 12.98
C PRO A 42 -6.01 25.14 12.75
N LEU A 43 -5.51 24.48 13.80
CA LEU A 43 -4.26 23.69 13.76
C LEU A 43 -4.34 22.55 12.73
N ILE A 44 -5.54 22.20 12.28
CA ILE A 44 -5.78 21.18 11.27
C ILE A 44 -6.58 21.82 10.12
N TYR A 45 -5.88 22.12 9.04
CA TYR A 45 -6.51 22.34 7.74
C TYR A 45 -6.84 20.97 7.16
N TYR A 46 -8.13 20.64 7.01
CA TYR A 46 -8.52 19.52 6.17
C TYR A 46 -8.15 19.92 4.73
N GLY A 47 -7.02 19.40 4.25
CA GLY A 47 -6.68 19.51 2.84
C GLY A 47 -7.81 18.90 2.02
N VAL A 48 -8.17 19.57 0.92
CA VAL A 48 -8.90 18.91 -0.17
C VAL A 48 -7.87 17.99 -0.79
N GLU A 49 -7.75 16.76 -0.29
CA GLU A 49 -6.86 15.76 -0.90
C GLU A 49 -7.48 15.34 -2.23
N ASP A 50 -7.18 16.11 -3.27
CA ASP A 50 -7.52 15.78 -4.66
C ASP A 50 -6.60 14.67 -5.21
N GLU A 51 -5.46 14.42 -4.55
CA GLU A 51 -4.45 13.46 -5.00
C GLU A 51 -3.90 12.64 -3.83
N LEU A 52 -3.76 11.33 -4.07
CA LEU A 52 -3.17 10.37 -3.14
C LEU A 52 -1.70 10.70 -2.86
N TYR A 53 -1.23 10.49 -1.63
CA TYR A 53 0.18 10.73 -1.31
C TYR A 53 1.10 9.71 -2.01
N LYS A 54 2.36 10.10 -2.22
CA LYS A 54 3.36 9.24 -2.88
C LYS A 54 3.52 7.92 -2.11
N GLY A 55 3.07 6.82 -2.70
CA GLY A 55 3.15 5.49 -2.12
C GLY A 55 1.84 5.00 -1.48
N GLU A 56 0.79 5.82 -1.43
CA GLU A 56 -0.50 5.43 -0.88
C GLU A 56 -1.14 4.27 -1.66
N ILE A 57 -1.14 4.34 -2.99
CA ILE A 57 -1.63 3.24 -3.85
C ILE A 57 -0.87 1.94 -3.55
N LYS A 58 0.45 2.02 -3.34
CA LYS A 58 1.26 0.85 -2.98
C LYS A 58 0.80 0.28 -1.63
N ASN A 59 0.58 1.14 -0.63
CA ASN A 59 0.15 0.72 0.69
C ASN A 59 -1.25 0.10 0.65
N GLN A 60 -2.20 0.73 -0.03
CA GLN A 60 -3.55 0.19 -0.24
C GLN A 60 -3.50 -1.20 -0.90
N ILE A 61 -2.71 -1.36 -1.98
CA ILE A 61 -2.52 -2.66 -2.62
C ILE A 61 -1.93 -3.68 -1.64
N LEU A 62 -0.95 -3.31 -0.82
CA LEU A 62 -0.35 -4.22 0.17
C LEU A 62 -1.34 -4.60 1.28
N GLU A 63 -2.16 -3.67 1.75
CA GLU A 63 -3.17 -3.91 2.79
C GLU A 63 -4.32 -4.79 2.30
N CYS A 64 -4.74 -4.65 1.04
CA CYS A 64 -5.78 -5.51 0.45
C CYS A 64 -5.31 -6.95 0.19
N ASN A 65 -4.00 -7.21 0.18
CA ASN A 65 -3.46 -8.53 -0.12
C ASN A 65 -3.15 -9.31 1.17
N GLU A 66 -3.70 -10.53 1.29
CA GLU A 66 -3.36 -11.42 2.40
C GLU A 66 -1.90 -11.88 2.32
N ILE A 67 -1.20 -11.86 3.47
CA ILE A 67 0.17 -12.36 3.57
C ILE A 67 0.15 -13.88 3.46
N THR A 68 0.35 -14.39 2.24
CA THR A 68 0.27 -15.82 1.93
C THR A 68 1.54 -16.61 2.29
N GLY A 69 2.58 -15.95 2.81
CA GLY A 69 3.89 -16.56 3.07
C GLY A 69 4.62 -17.05 1.81
N ALA A 70 4.12 -16.71 0.62
CA ALA A 70 4.66 -17.16 -0.66
C ALA A 70 6.10 -16.68 -0.88
N VAL A 71 6.46 -15.50 -0.35
CA VAL A 71 7.82 -14.94 -0.40
C VAL A 71 8.80 -15.82 0.37
N ASP A 72 8.44 -16.28 1.57
CA ASP A 72 9.33 -17.14 2.36
C ASP A 72 9.51 -18.51 1.73
N LYS A 73 8.44 -19.06 1.14
CA LYS A 73 8.54 -20.29 0.34
C LYS A 73 9.49 -20.10 -0.84
N LYS A 74 9.33 -19.01 -1.59
CA LYS A 74 10.22 -18.64 -2.70
C LYS A 74 11.68 -18.52 -2.28
N ARG A 75 11.96 -17.85 -1.16
CA ARG A 75 13.32 -17.73 -0.57
C ARG A 75 13.91 -19.09 -0.22
N LYS A 76 13.13 -19.98 0.40
CA LYS A 76 13.56 -21.35 0.73
C LYS A 76 13.83 -22.19 -0.52
N ASP A 77 12.97 -22.09 -1.52
CA ASP A 77 13.11 -22.84 -2.77
C ASP A 77 14.37 -22.41 -3.55
N ILE A 78 14.62 -21.11 -3.71
CA ILE A 78 15.86 -20.60 -4.36
C ILE A 78 17.10 -21.08 -3.60
N LYS A 79 17.11 -20.96 -2.27
CA LYS A 79 18.22 -21.47 -1.45
C LYS A 79 18.43 -22.97 -1.68
N ARG A 80 17.37 -23.76 -1.76
CA ARG A 80 17.47 -25.21 -1.99
C ARG A 80 18.02 -25.53 -3.38
N ILE A 81 17.52 -24.88 -4.42
CA ILE A 81 17.91 -25.13 -5.82
C ILE A 81 19.40 -24.80 -6.02
N LEU A 82 19.86 -23.69 -5.45
CA LEU A 82 21.23 -23.22 -5.67
C LEU A 82 22.23 -23.75 -4.65
N LYS A 83 21.81 -24.26 -3.50
CA LYS A 83 22.74 -24.74 -2.47
C LYS A 83 23.45 -26.02 -2.91
N GLY A 84 24.78 -25.96 -2.91
CA GLY A 84 25.65 -27.12 -3.09
C GLY A 84 25.75 -27.61 -4.53
N TYR A 85 25.31 -26.83 -5.53
CA TYR A 85 25.55 -27.21 -6.92
C TYR A 85 27.06 -27.26 -7.19
N THR A 86 27.52 -28.35 -7.80
CA THR A 86 28.93 -28.55 -8.17
C THR A 86 29.16 -28.33 -9.65
N LYS A 87 28.21 -28.73 -10.48
CA LYS A 87 28.20 -28.52 -11.94
C LYS A 87 26.79 -28.14 -12.38
N VAL A 88 26.70 -27.34 -13.43
CA VAL A 88 25.41 -26.97 -14.04
C VAL A 88 24.91 -28.13 -14.91
N GLY A 89 24.28 -29.12 -14.27
CA GLY A 89 23.63 -30.26 -14.91
C GLY A 89 22.19 -29.97 -15.35
N ASP A 90 21.57 -30.94 -16.03
CA ASP A 90 20.23 -30.76 -16.60
C ASP A 90 19.13 -30.65 -15.54
N SER A 91 19.27 -31.34 -14.39
CA SER A 91 18.36 -31.18 -13.25
C SER A 91 18.30 -29.74 -12.74
N LEU A 92 19.47 -29.11 -12.53
CA LEU A 92 19.55 -27.73 -12.06
C LEU A 92 18.92 -26.75 -13.07
N LYS A 93 19.16 -26.99 -14.37
CA LYS A 93 18.55 -26.18 -15.43
C LYS A 93 17.02 -26.35 -15.45
N CYS A 94 16.52 -27.56 -15.26
CA CYS A 94 15.08 -27.82 -15.17
C CYS A 94 14.47 -27.11 -13.97
N ASP A 95 15.09 -27.20 -12.79
CA ASP A 95 14.59 -26.54 -11.57
C ASP A 95 14.57 -25.01 -11.71
N LEU A 96 15.65 -24.42 -12.23
CA LEU A 96 15.74 -22.98 -12.48
C LEU A 96 14.70 -22.51 -13.52
N LYS A 97 14.50 -23.27 -14.61
CA LYS A 97 13.47 -22.98 -15.61
C LYS A 97 12.06 -23.09 -15.03
N ALA A 98 11.78 -24.14 -14.26
CA ALA A 98 10.49 -24.33 -13.59
C ALA A 98 10.20 -23.18 -12.61
N TYR A 99 11.24 -22.63 -11.99
CA TYR A 99 11.13 -21.47 -11.11
C TYR A 99 10.94 -20.13 -11.87
N GLY A 100 11.21 -20.11 -13.17
CA GLY A 100 11.01 -18.96 -14.05
C GLY A 100 12.29 -18.24 -14.50
N PHE A 101 13.46 -18.87 -14.37
CA PHE A 101 14.70 -18.35 -14.92
C PHE A 101 14.93 -18.82 -16.36
N ALA A 102 15.23 -17.88 -17.26
CA ALA A 102 15.89 -18.18 -18.51
C ALA A 102 17.40 -18.30 -18.25
N ILE A 103 18.03 -19.32 -18.85
CA ILE A 103 19.45 -19.63 -18.65
C ILE A 103 20.17 -19.50 -19.98
N GLU A 104 21.14 -18.61 -20.06
CA GLU A 104 21.98 -18.41 -21.22
C GLU A 104 23.43 -18.73 -20.86
N LYS A 105 24.13 -19.50 -21.70
CA LYS A 105 25.52 -19.86 -21.45
C LYS A 105 26.43 -18.77 -22.01
N GLU A 106 27.28 -18.20 -21.16
CA GLU A 106 28.26 -17.18 -21.49
C GLU A 106 29.66 -17.63 -21.07
N GLY A 107 30.33 -18.37 -21.96
CA GLY A 107 31.67 -18.90 -21.70
C GLY A 107 31.70 -19.82 -20.47
N ARG A 108 32.40 -19.39 -19.41
CA ARG A 108 32.54 -20.11 -18.12
C ARG A 108 31.43 -19.77 -17.12
N HIS A 109 30.54 -18.85 -17.46
CA HIS A 109 29.43 -18.42 -16.62
C HIS A 109 28.10 -18.63 -17.34
N TYR A 110 27.01 -18.54 -16.59
CA TYR A 110 25.64 -18.59 -17.07
C TYR A 110 24.93 -17.32 -16.63
N LYS A 111 24.19 -16.71 -17.54
CA LYS A 111 23.26 -15.63 -17.26
C LYS A 111 21.91 -16.22 -16.88
N LEU A 112 21.36 -15.75 -15.76
CA LEU A 112 20.03 -16.11 -15.29
C LEU A 112 19.15 -14.87 -15.37
N ILE A 113 18.06 -14.93 -16.15
CA ILE A 113 17.11 -13.81 -16.31
C ILE A 113 15.77 -14.25 -15.74
N TYR A 114 15.29 -13.56 -14.70
CA TYR A 114 14.01 -13.91 -14.08
C TYR A 114 12.83 -13.38 -14.89
N LYS A 115 11.93 -14.28 -15.31
CA LYS A 115 10.70 -13.97 -16.08
C LYS A 115 10.93 -13.09 -17.32
N GLY A 116 12.13 -13.13 -17.92
CA GLY A 116 12.48 -12.33 -19.09
C GLY A 116 12.71 -10.84 -18.82
N ASP A 117 12.74 -10.42 -17.56
CA ASP A 117 13.00 -9.03 -17.19
C ASP A 117 14.50 -8.83 -16.92
N SER A 118 15.15 -7.99 -17.75
CA SER A 118 16.59 -7.76 -17.68
C SER A 118 17.05 -7.07 -16.39
N ARG A 119 16.13 -6.49 -15.61
CA ARG A 119 16.44 -5.91 -14.28
C ARG A 119 16.83 -6.98 -13.26
N TYR A 120 16.37 -8.21 -13.47
CA TYR A 120 16.65 -9.37 -12.61
C TYR A 120 17.59 -10.34 -13.33
N LEU A 121 18.78 -9.85 -13.68
CA LEU A 121 19.86 -10.59 -14.32
C LEU A 121 20.91 -10.98 -13.27
N PHE A 122 21.28 -12.26 -13.22
CA PHE A 122 22.30 -12.77 -12.31
C PHE A 122 23.34 -13.63 -13.03
N THR A 123 24.57 -13.65 -12.51
CA THR A 123 25.68 -14.41 -13.09
C THR A 123 25.99 -15.64 -12.22
N MET A 124 25.88 -16.83 -12.81
CA MET A 124 26.17 -18.11 -12.16
C MET A 124 27.44 -18.73 -12.74
N ALA A 125 28.34 -19.24 -11.89
CA ALA A 125 29.50 -19.99 -12.38
C ALA A 125 29.09 -21.35 -12.97
N ALA A 126 29.85 -21.85 -13.96
CA ALA A 126 29.59 -23.17 -14.54
C ALA A 126 29.86 -24.35 -13.58
N SER A 127 30.66 -24.11 -12.54
CA SER A 127 30.93 -25.04 -11.45
C SER A 127 30.93 -24.30 -10.11
N GLY A 128 30.37 -24.92 -9.08
CA GLY A 128 30.50 -24.43 -7.71
C GLY A 128 31.81 -24.94 -7.11
N SER A 129 32.55 -24.06 -6.42
CA SER A 129 33.87 -24.38 -5.86
C SER A 129 33.82 -25.48 -4.79
N ASP A 130 32.70 -25.65 -4.09
CA ASP A 130 32.52 -26.67 -3.06
C ASP A 130 31.08 -27.21 -3.04
N SER A 131 30.92 -28.52 -2.84
CA SER A 131 29.60 -29.17 -2.74
C SER A 131 28.77 -28.70 -1.55
N GLN A 132 29.38 -28.10 -0.53
CA GLN A 132 28.68 -27.55 0.64
C GLN A 132 28.25 -26.08 0.49
N HIS A 133 28.96 -25.30 -0.34
CA HIS A 133 28.79 -23.83 -0.44
C HIS A 133 28.53 -23.32 -1.85
N GLY A 134 28.54 -24.21 -2.87
CA GLY A 134 28.22 -23.88 -4.25
C GLY A 134 26.90 -23.14 -4.32
N GLY A 135 26.88 -22.00 -5.02
CA GLY A 135 25.68 -21.18 -5.21
C GLY A 135 25.16 -20.43 -3.99
N GLY A 136 25.80 -20.52 -2.81
CA GLY A 136 25.35 -19.82 -1.61
C GLY A 136 25.30 -18.30 -1.79
N ILE A 137 26.37 -17.70 -2.34
CA ILE A 137 26.44 -16.26 -2.62
C ILE A 137 25.36 -15.84 -3.61
N LEU A 138 25.25 -16.56 -4.73
CA LEU A 138 24.25 -16.29 -5.77
C LEU A 138 22.82 -16.36 -5.21
N SER A 139 22.55 -17.34 -4.32
CA SER A 139 21.23 -17.45 -3.70
C SER A 139 20.88 -16.26 -2.83
N VAL A 140 21.87 -15.66 -2.14
CA VAL A 140 21.68 -14.47 -1.30
C VAL A 140 21.46 -13.23 -2.18
N GLU A 141 22.24 -13.09 -3.26
CA GLU A 141 22.11 -12.01 -4.23
C GLU A 141 20.71 -12.00 -4.87
N ILE A 142 20.26 -13.14 -5.37
CA ILE A 142 18.92 -13.29 -5.96
C ILE A 142 17.84 -12.92 -4.94
N ILE A 143 17.95 -13.40 -3.70
CA ILE A 143 16.94 -13.10 -2.68
C ILE A 143 16.91 -11.62 -2.36
N ARG A 144 18.07 -10.97 -2.21
CA ARG A 144 18.15 -9.55 -1.86
C ARG A 144 17.54 -8.66 -2.94
N ASP A 145 17.82 -8.95 -4.21
CA ASP A 145 17.47 -8.05 -5.31
C ASP A 145 16.09 -8.35 -5.89
N MET A 146 15.59 -9.58 -5.73
CA MET A 146 14.29 -10.02 -6.26
C MET A 146 13.16 -10.07 -5.23
N LEU A 147 13.46 -10.37 -3.94
CA LEU A 147 12.46 -10.78 -2.93
C LEU A 147 12.53 -10.00 -1.60
#